data_AF-A0A7G9RM72-F1
#
_entry.id   AF-A0A7G9RM72-F1
#
_cell.length_a   1.000
_cell.length_b   1.000
_cell.length_c   1.000
_cell.angle_alpha   90.00
_cell.angle_beta   90.00
_cell.angle_gamma   90.00
#
_symmetry.space_group_name_H-M   'P 1'
#
loop_
_entity.id
_entity.type
_entity.pdbx_description
1 polymer ?
#
loop_
_entity_poly.entity_id
_entity_poly.type
_entity_poly.pdbx_seq_one_letter_code
_entity_poly.pdbx_strand_id
1 'polypeptide(L)'
;MKAVTHVLALATQSLAVAVPFLFAYTRSPMTNFWPLVASAMCGWLIVMLCITRVDRPAELREDLGRCLCWGLILAGALASVIGLIQFFKGDAGLSPWIYQSTLGQAIGNLRQRNQQATLILMSALALLLWLPALLSPNARPLRPRWGPLLSILAAAAPWVLVLLSMGSGVTASRTGAVEWLALVVLLWFWRASVGRLALLMGVAGLLAYLLSAWLLPELLLRWTGVQMDGLFMRVADTSHRCTSRLTLWSNMLYLIEQRPWLGWGWGELDYAHYSTLFPGERFCVLLDNAHNLPLHLAVELGLPAAGAFCVLVIWAVWRGKPWRETDPVRQLAWGVLALIGMHSMLEFPLWYGPFQLVAVLSIAILLLPRGEAQPRPRTVIRVQVALLTACVAWLAGAFIIGNDFRRMAQLYIDPPHRLAQWRDLTAREVSQTTGFFVNPAEFAWLTTTTVNEQNAVQMHAMARRLLHYSPEPRVITKLITSAQLLGLQADVQEQTQLLERAYPDASKTFREQQEQQKQKASAASQAGSSASQATPEGSGVAGS
;
A
#
# COMPACT_ATOMS: atom_id res chain seq x y z
N MET A 1 16.77 28.56 26.14
CA MET A 1 15.70 28.63 25.12
C MET A 1 16.11 27.97 23.78
N LYS A 2 17.18 28.41 23.09
CA LYS A 2 17.61 27.83 21.78
C LYS A 2 17.85 26.30 21.76
N ALA A 3 18.40 25.74 22.84
CA ALA A 3 18.62 24.28 22.94
C ALA A 3 17.30 23.50 23.12
N VAL A 4 16.35 24.07 23.86
CA VAL A 4 15.02 23.46 24.11
C VAL A 4 14.20 23.45 22.82
N THR A 5 14.22 24.54 22.05
CA THR A 5 13.54 24.61 20.75
C THR A 5 14.12 23.63 19.73
N HIS A 6 15.44 23.40 19.76
CA HIS A 6 16.08 22.41 18.87
C HIS A 6 15.68 20.96 19.19
N VAL A 7 15.62 20.61 20.49
CA VAL A 7 15.22 19.26 20.92
C VAL A 7 13.75 18.99 20.59
N LEU A 8 12.86 19.96 20.86
CA LEU A 8 11.45 19.86 20.51
C LEU A 8 11.26 19.69 18.99
N ALA A 9 11.98 20.48 18.18
CA ALA A 9 11.91 20.36 16.72
C ALA A 9 12.33 18.96 16.23
N LEU A 10 13.45 18.43 16.74
CA LEU A 10 13.91 17.08 16.36
C LEU A 10 12.93 15.99 16.80
N ALA A 11 12.35 16.10 18.01
CA ALA A 11 11.34 15.17 18.50
C ALA A 11 10.09 15.20 17.62
N THR A 12 9.59 16.38 17.26
CA THR A 12 8.44 16.54 16.37
C THR A 12 8.72 15.99 14.97
N GLN A 13 9.91 16.23 14.41
CA GLN A 13 10.30 15.68 13.11
C GLN A 13 10.39 14.15 13.15
N SER A 14 10.97 13.60 14.21
CA SER A 14 11.06 12.14 14.38
C SER A 14 9.67 11.51 14.54
N LEU A 15 8.77 12.18 15.25
CA LEU A 15 7.38 11.76 15.36
C LEU A 15 6.66 11.84 14.01
N ALA A 16 6.93 12.87 13.20
CA ALA A 16 6.40 12.99 11.84
C ALA A 16 6.89 11.86 10.91
N VAL A 17 8.09 11.32 11.13
CA VAL A 17 8.53 10.09 10.44
C VAL A 17 7.79 8.86 10.95
N ALA A 18 7.53 8.77 12.26
CA ALA A 18 6.94 7.58 12.88
C ALA A 18 5.42 7.44 12.70
N VAL A 19 4.68 8.54 12.84
CA VAL A 19 3.20 8.56 12.80
C VAL A 19 2.63 7.90 11.54
N PRO A 20 3.14 8.15 10.32
CA PRO A 20 2.64 7.50 9.10
C PRO A 20 2.64 5.96 9.16
N PHE A 21 3.63 5.35 9.80
CA PHE A 21 3.71 3.90 9.97
C PHE A 21 2.76 3.36 11.04
N LEU A 22 2.38 4.21 12.00
CA LEU A 22 1.49 3.88 13.10
C LEU A 22 0.03 4.30 12.82
N PHE A 23 -0.24 4.88 11.65
CA PHE A 23 -1.56 5.40 11.30
C PHE A 23 -2.51 4.27 10.88
N ALA A 24 -3.46 3.91 11.76
CA ALA A 24 -4.41 2.82 11.53
C ALA A 24 -5.75 3.25 10.90
N TYR A 25 -6.05 4.55 10.87
CA TYR A 25 -7.35 5.04 10.40
C TYR A 25 -7.49 4.89 8.88
N THR A 26 -8.54 4.19 8.45
CA THR A 26 -8.82 3.92 7.04
C THR A 26 -10.32 3.94 6.79
N ARG A 27 -10.74 4.15 5.54
CA ARG A 27 -12.15 4.18 5.13
C ARG A 27 -12.30 3.54 3.76
N SER A 28 -13.34 2.72 3.60
CA SER A 28 -13.80 2.27 2.28
C SER A 28 -14.30 3.45 1.44
N PRO A 29 -14.27 3.36 0.10
CA PRO A 29 -13.76 2.23 -0.70
C PRO A 29 -12.23 2.22 -0.86
N MET A 30 -11.53 3.32 -0.60
CA MET A 30 -10.07 3.41 -0.76
C MET A 30 -9.36 3.47 0.59
N THR A 31 -9.00 2.30 1.09
CA THR A 31 -8.42 2.16 2.43
C THR A 31 -7.05 2.86 2.58
N ASN A 32 -6.38 3.23 1.48
CA ASN A 32 -5.09 3.91 1.51
C ASN A 32 -5.18 5.45 1.43
N PHE A 33 -6.36 6.02 1.18
CA PHE A 33 -6.52 7.47 1.01
C PHE A 33 -6.02 8.28 2.22
N TRP A 34 -6.57 8.01 3.41
CA TRP A 34 -6.16 8.72 4.63
C TRP A 34 -4.71 8.46 5.05
N PRO A 35 -4.19 7.22 5.00
CA PRO A 35 -2.76 6.96 5.20
C PRO A 35 -1.85 7.78 4.27
N LEU A 36 -2.21 7.93 2.99
CA LEU A 36 -1.45 8.73 2.03
C LEU A 36 -1.47 10.22 2.41
N VAL A 37 -2.66 10.76 2.70
CA VAL A 37 -2.81 12.16 3.14
C VAL A 37 -2.02 12.41 4.43
N ALA A 38 -2.15 11.56 5.44
CA ALA A 38 -1.44 11.70 6.71
C ALA A 38 0.09 11.64 6.53
N SER A 39 0.58 10.76 5.66
CA SER A 39 2.01 10.66 5.34
C SER A 39 2.54 11.93 4.68
N ALA A 40 1.78 12.47 3.72
CA ALA A 40 2.14 13.71 3.05
C ALA A 40 2.05 14.93 3.98
N MET A 41 1.06 15.00 4.89
CA MET A 41 1.02 16.01 5.96
C MET A 41 2.28 15.97 6.81
N CYS A 42 2.72 14.78 7.22
CA CYS A 42 3.93 14.62 8.00
C CYS A 42 5.19 15.00 7.21
N GLY A 43 5.25 14.69 5.92
CA GLY A 43 6.31 15.15 5.02
C GLY A 43 6.38 16.67 4.96
N TRP A 44 5.26 17.35 4.75
CA TRP A 44 5.19 18.82 4.75
C TRP A 44 5.56 19.42 6.10
N LEU A 45 5.15 18.80 7.22
CA LEU A 45 5.57 19.22 8.55
C LEU A 45 7.11 19.18 8.70
N ILE A 46 7.76 18.10 8.24
CA ILE A 46 9.24 18.01 8.25
C ILE A 46 9.85 19.13 7.39
N VAL A 47 9.31 19.35 6.18
CA VAL A 47 9.78 20.42 5.28
C VAL A 47 9.66 21.79 5.96
N MET A 48 8.52 22.11 6.59
CA MET A 48 8.30 23.39 7.27
C MET A 48 9.21 23.56 8.49
N LEU A 49 9.50 22.49 9.24
CA LEU A 49 10.43 22.54 10.37
C LEU A 49 11.89 22.69 9.93
N CYS A 50 12.20 22.37 8.67
CA CYS A 50 13.53 22.44 8.07
C CYS A 50 13.74 23.66 7.16
N ILE A 51 12.68 24.40 6.80
CA ILE A 51 12.70 25.42 5.75
C ILE A 51 13.73 26.53 6.01
N THR A 52 13.97 26.88 7.26
CA THR A 52 14.93 27.91 7.67
C THR A 52 16.38 27.47 7.59
N ARG A 53 16.64 26.17 7.42
CA ARG A 53 17.98 25.57 7.31
C ARG A 53 18.39 25.25 5.87
N VAL A 54 17.60 25.68 4.88
CA VAL A 54 17.90 25.47 3.45
C VAL A 54 19.22 26.18 3.05
N ASP A 55 19.62 27.22 3.77
CA ASP A 55 20.91 27.89 3.65
C ASP A 55 22.10 27.07 4.19
N ARG A 56 21.84 26.00 4.96
CA ARG A 56 22.85 25.15 5.61
C ARG A 56 22.63 23.68 5.26
N PRO A 57 22.93 23.27 4.02
CA PRO A 57 22.58 21.95 3.53
C PRO A 57 23.25 20.80 4.29
N ALA A 58 24.48 21.01 4.80
CA ALA A 58 25.17 20.00 5.61
C ALA A 58 24.48 19.78 6.96
N GLU A 59 24.12 20.85 7.69
CA GLU A 59 23.35 20.76 8.95
C GLU A 59 21.96 20.15 8.71
N LEU A 60 21.28 20.58 7.64
CA LEU A 60 19.98 20.05 7.25
C LEU A 60 20.04 18.54 7.00
N ARG A 61 21.07 18.05 6.32
CA ARG A 61 21.28 16.62 6.04
C ARG A 61 21.44 15.82 7.33
N GLU A 62 22.24 16.32 8.28
CA GLU A 62 22.42 15.69 9.60
C GLU A 62 21.12 15.65 10.39
N ASP A 63 20.36 16.75 10.41
CA ASP A 63 19.07 16.84 11.09
C ASP A 63 18.04 15.88 10.48
N LEU A 64 17.96 15.79 9.16
CA LEU A 64 17.11 14.82 8.45
C LEU A 64 17.53 13.38 8.75
N GLY A 65 18.84 13.10 8.79
CA GLY A 65 19.35 11.78 9.17
C GLY A 65 18.95 11.38 10.59
N ARG A 66 19.07 12.31 11.55
CA ARG A 66 18.66 12.09 12.95
C ARG A 66 17.17 11.88 13.08
N CYS A 67 16.34 12.68 12.40
CA CYS A 67 14.89 12.54 12.51
C CYS A 67 14.40 11.24 11.84
N LEU A 68 14.99 10.86 10.71
CA LEU A 68 14.73 9.58 10.06
C LEU A 68 15.12 8.41 10.97
N CYS A 69 16.31 8.46 11.57
CA CYS A 69 16.79 7.43 12.48
C CYS A 69 15.86 7.23 13.68
N TRP A 70 15.63 8.30 14.47
CA TRP A 70 14.81 8.21 15.67
C TRP A 70 13.34 7.91 15.36
N GLY A 71 12.82 8.44 14.26
CA GLY A 71 11.48 8.14 13.80
C GLY A 71 11.30 6.67 13.42
N LEU A 72 12.23 6.07 12.69
CA LEU A 72 12.20 4.65 12.35
C LEU A 72 12.35 3.74 13.57
N ILE A 73 13.24 4.09 14.52
CA ILE A 73 13.38 3.35 15.78
C ILE A 73 12.05 3.35 16.55
N LEU A 74 11.45 4.53 16.73
CA LEU A 74 10.17 4.67 17.42
C LEU A 74 9.05 3.90 16.71
N ALA A 75 8.95 4.07 15.39
CA ALA A 75 7.93 3.41 14.58
C ALA A 75 8.03 1.88 14.66
N GLY A 76 9.22 1.32 14.44
CA GLY A 76 9.42 -0.13 14.47
C GLY A 76 9.23 -0.74 15.86
N ALA A 77 9.64 -0.05 16.92
CA ALA A 77 9.42 -0.52 18.30
C ALA A 77 7.93 -0.59 18.63
N LEU A 78 7.18 0.50 18.38
CA LEU A 78 5.74 0.54 18.60
C LEU A 78 4.99 -0.43 17.69
N ALA A 79 5.37 -0.51 16.42
CA ALA A 79 4.79 -1.44 15.46
C ALA A 79 5.05 -2.91 15.89
N SER A 80 6.21 -3.23 16.46
CA SER A 80 6.50 -4.57 16.99
C SER A 80 5.59 -4.92 18.17
N VAL A 81 5.36 -3.98 19.08
CA VAL A 81 4.38 -4.16 20.18
C VAL A 81 2.97 -4.38 19.64
N ILE A 82 2.53 -3.55 18.68
CA ILE A 82 1.22 -3.70 18.03
C ILE A 82 1.12 -5.07 17.36
N GLY A 83 2.14 -5.49 16.62
CA GLY A 83 2.18 -6.78 15.94
C GLY A 83 2.09 -7.97 16.91
N LEU A 84 2.79 -7.90 18.05
CA LEU A 84 2.71 -8.93 19.10
C LEU A 84 1.32 -8.97 19.76
N ILE A 85 0.71 -7.81 20.02
CA ILE A 85 -0.67 -7.75 20.53
C ILE A 85 -1.63 -8.39 19.53
N GLN A 86 -1.56 -8.01 18.25
CA GLN A 86 -2.40 -8.59 17.20
C GLN A 86 -2.19 -10.10 17.08
N PHE A 87 -0.94 -10.57 17.17
CA PHE A 87 -0.61 -11.97 17.06
C PHE A 87 -1.25 -12.83 18.15
N PHE A 88 -1.16 -12.41 19.42
CA PHE A 88 -1.66 -13.18 20.56
C PHE A 88 -3.11 -12.88 20.97
N LYS A 89 -3.67 -11.73 20.56
CA LYS A 89 -5.03 -11.30 20.93
C LYS A 89 -5.99 -11.23 19.73
N GLY A 90 -5.50 -11.05 18.51
CA GLY A 90 -6.34 -10.69 17.37
C GLY A 90 -6.79 -9.23 17.45
N ASP A 91 -8.10 -8.98 17.53
CA ASP A 91 -8.62 -7.62 17.71
C ASP A 91 -8.47 -7.18 19.17
N ALA A 92 -7.68 -6.11 19.36
CA ALA A 92 -7.48 -5.53 20.69
C ALA A 92 -8.67 -4.71 21.20
N GLY A 93 -9.63 -4.35 20.32
CA GLY A 93 -10.74 -3.45 20.63
C GLY A 93 -10.33 -1.98 20.71
N LEU A 94 -9.17 -1.61 20.14
CA LEU A 94 -8.55 -0.28 20.24
C LEU A 94 -8.63 0.53 18.94
N SER A 95 -9.60 0.20 18.06
CA SER A 95 -9.86 0.99 16.85
C SER A 95 -10.25 2.44 17.22
N PRO A 96 -9.75 3.47 16.49
CA PRO A 96 -8.95 3.40 15.27
C PRO A 96 -7.42 3.44 15.48
N TRP A 97 -6.94 3.28 16.72
CA TRP A 97 -5.51 3.43 17.06
C TRP A 97 -4.69 2.17 16.76
N ILE A 98 -5.28 1.00 16.95
CA ILE A 98 -4.72 -0.28 16.51
C ILE A 98 -5.68 -0.88 15.49
N TYR A 99 -5.15 -1.24 14.31
CA TYR A 99 -5.94 -1.89 13.28
C TYR A 99 -6.37 -3.29 13.73
N GLN A 100 -7.61 -3.65 13.41
CA GLN A 100 -8.20 -4.93 13.78
C GLN A 100 -7.48 -6.07 13.05
N SER A 101 -7.13 -7.13 13.78
CA SER A 101 -6.46 -8.30 13.22
C SER A 101 -7.16 -9.58 13.67
N THR A 102 -6.80 -10.70 13.06
CA THR A 102 -7.22 -12.03 13.48
C THR A 102 -6.09 -12.68 14.28
N LEU A 103 -6.45 -13.62 15.15
CA LEU A 103 -5.49 -14.34 15.98
C LEU A 103 -4.43 -15.03 15.10
N GLY A 104 -3.16 -14.95 15.51
CA GLY A 104 -2.03 -15.47 14.72
C GLY A 104 -1.59 -14.60 13.54
N GLN A 105 -2.16 -13.40 13.38
CA GLN A 105 -1.74 -12.45 12.34
C GLN A 105 -1.15 -11.17 12.92
N ALA A 106 0.11 -10.88 12.58
CA ALA A 106 0.77 -9.62 12.86
C ALA A 106 0.92 -8.78 11.58
N ILE A 107 -0.10 -7.98 11.27
CA ILE A 107 -0.14 -7.12 10.08
C ILE A 107 0.20 -5.65 10.38
N GLY A 108 0.28 -5.31 11.67
CA GLY A 108 0.47 -3.96 12.17
C GLY A 108 -0.64 -3.00 11.75
N ASN A 109 -0.40 -1.71 11.98
CA ASN A 109 -1.27 -0.64 11.44
C ASN A 109 -1.07 -0.44 9.93
N LEU A 110 -0.02 -1.01 9.36
CA LEU A 110 0.22 -1.07 7.91
C LEU A 110 -0.69 -2.07 7.18
N ARG A 111 -1.40 -2.95 7.91
CA ARG A 111 -2.41 -3.87 7.38
C ARG A 111 -1.86 -4.92 6.41
N GLN A 112 -0.55 -5.12 6.40
CA GLN A 112 0.11 -6.05 5.48
C GLN A 112 1.43 -6.52 6.10
N ARG A 113 1.65 -7.85 6.14
CA ARG A 113 2.74 -8.50 6.88
C ARG A 113 4.14 -8.14 6.36
N ASN A 114 4.31 -8.02 5.04
CA ASN A 114 5.57 -7.63 4.41
C ASN A 114 5.88 -6.14 4.67
N GLN A 115 4.89 -5.25 4.62
CA GLN A 115 5.05 -3.83 4.99
C GLN A 115 5.48 -3.71 6.46
N GLN A 116 4.82 -4.47 7.34
CA GLN A 116 5.19 -4.54 8.75
C GLN A 116 6.63 -5.03 8.96
N ALA A 117 7.04 -6.09 8.24
CA ALA A 117 8.40 -6.60 8.32
C ALA A 117 9.43 -5.55 7.86
N THR A 118 9.25 -4.93 6.69
CA THR A 118 10.20 -3.94 6.17
C THR A 118 10.35 -2.72 7.08
N LEU A 119 9.26 -2.24 7.71
CA LEU A 119 9.36 -1.19 8.73
C LEU A 119 10.27 -1.61 9.90
N ILE A 120 10.04 -2.79 10.44
CA ILE A 120 10.80 -3.31 11.59
C ILE A 120 12.28 -3.49 11.20
N LEU A 121 12.57 -3.90 9.97
CA LEU A 121 13.94 -3.99 9.47
C LEU A 121 14.61 -2.63 9.24
N MET A 122 13.89 -1.64 8.71
CA MET A 122 14.40 -0.26 8.65
C MET A 122 14.68 0.31 10.05
N SER A 123 13.87 -0.05 11.03
CA SER A 123 14.07 0.29 12.44
C SER A 123 15.33 -0.38 13.02
N ALA A 124 15.53 -1.68 12.75
CA ALA A 124 16.71 -2.41 13.17
C ALA A 124 17.98 -1.85 12.52
N LEU A 125 17.93 -1.53 11.22
CA LEU A 125 18.98 -0.83 10.51
C LEU A 125 19.35 0.50 11.19
N ALA A 126 18.36 1.35 11.45
CA ALA A 126 18.57 2.63 12.11
C ALA A 126 19.22 2.47 13.49
N LEU A 127 18.71 1.54 14.31
CA LEU A 127 19.24 1.23 15.64
C LEU A 127 20.71 0.79 15.57
N LEU A 128 21.06 -0.11 14.65
CA LEU A 128 22.40 -0.67 14.53
C LEU A 128 23.41 0.33 13.96
N LEU A 129 23.00 1.20 13.03
CA LEU A 129 23.85 2.26 12.50
C LEU A 129 24.14 3.36 13.53
N TRP A 130 23.20 3.63 14.43
CA TRP A 130 23.37 4.66 15.47
C TRP A 130 24.01 4.16 16.77
N LEU A 131 24.15 2.83 16.94
CA LEU A 131 24.74 2.21 18.11
C LEU A 131 26.16 2.74 18.45
N PRO A 132 27.09 2.93 17.49
CA PRO A 132 28.43 3.45 17.81
C PRO A 132 28.38 4.88 18.39
N ALA A 133 27.43 5.70 17.94
CA ALA A 133 27.23 7.04 18.46
C ALA A 133 26.68 7.04 19.89
N LEU A 134 25.86 6.03 20.25
CA LEU A 134 25.37 5.82 21.61
C LEU A 134 26.47 5.34 22.58
N LEU A 135 27.41 4.53 22.07
CA LEU A 135 28.46 3.90 22.89
C LEU A 135 29.77 4.70 22.96
N SER A 136 30.04 5.61 22.01
CA SER A 136 31.32 6.32 21.93
C SER A 136 31.51 7.34 23.06
N PRO A 137 32.54 7.18 23.91
CA PRO A 137 32.80 8.12 25.01
C PRO A 137 33.36 9.48 24.57
N ASN A 138 33.93 9.56 23.35
CA ASN A 138 34.69 10.70 22.84
C ASN A 138 33.90 11.66 21.93
N ALA A 139 32.59 11.47 21.76
CA ALA A 139 31.74 12.44 21.05
C ALA A 139 31.56 13.72 21.89
N ARG A 140 32.45 14.71 21.73
CA ARG A 140 32.37 16.07 22.33
C ARG A 140 31.31 16.91 21.58
N PRO A 141 30.52 17.85 22.18
CA PRO A 141 30.47 18.39 23.55
C PRO A 141 29.09 18.21 24.24
N LEU A 142 28.32 17.14 23.96
CA LEU A 142 26.99 16.94 24.55
C LEU A 142 27.01 16.43 26.01
N ARG A 143 28.21 16.25 26.58
CA ARG A 143 28.45 15.48 27.81
C ARG A 143 28.12 16.11 29.17
N PRO A 144 27.79 17.41 29.36
CA PRO A 144 27.44 17.82 30.73
C PRO A 144 26.01 17.41 31.15
N ARG A 145 25.07 17.22 30.20
CA ARG A 145 23.62 17.11 30.54
C ARG A 145 22.90 15.83 30.08
N TRP A 146 23.40 15.12 29.07
CA TRP A 146 22.67 13.97 28.47
C TRP A 146 23.37 12.61 28.66
N GLY A 147 24.48 12.58 29.41
CA GLY A 147 25.28 11.39 29.68
C GLY A 147 24.46 10.20 30.22
N PRO A 148 23.58 10.37 31.22
CA PRO A 148 22.78 9.28 31.76
C PRO A 148 21.77 8.71 30.75
N LEU A 149 21.08 9.59 30.01
CA LEU A 149 20.06 9.16 29.03
C LEU A 149 20.69 8.36 27.89
N LEU A 150 21.84 8.80 27.36
CA LEU A 150 22.54 8.09 26.30
C LEU A 150 23.01 6.70 26.76
N SER A 151 23.49 6.58 27.99
CA SER A 151 23.87 5.28 28.58
C SER A 151 22.67 4.35 28.74
N ILE A 152 21.50 4.88 29.15
CA ILE A 152 20.26 4.10 29.23
C ILE A 152 19.84 3.63 27.83
N LEU A 153 19.87 4.51 26.83
CA LEU A 153 19.52 4.16 25.45
C LEU A 153 20.48 3.10 24.87
N ALA A 154 21.78 3.22 25.16
CA ALA A 154 22.76 2.22 24.77
C ALA A 154 22.51 0.86 25.44
N ALA A 155 22.20 0.85 26.74
CA ALA A 155 21.85 -0.37 27.47
C ALA A 155 20.51 -0.98 27.01
N ALA A 156 19.58 -0.15 26.53
CA ALA A 156 18.29 -0.59 26.00
C ALA A 156 18.39 -1.15 24.57
N ALA A 157 19.43 -0.80 23.79
CA ALA A 157 19.53 -1.17 22.38
C ALA A 157 19.43 -2.69 22.12
N PRO A 158 20.08 -3.59 22.88
CA PRO A 158 19.91 -5.03 22.71
C PRO A 158 18.46 -5.49 22.94
N TRP A 159 17.77 -4.92 23.93
CA TRP A 159 16.38 -5.25 24.22
C TRP A 159 15.41 -4.75 23.15
N VAL A 160 15.65 -3.55 22.62
CA VAL A 160 14.90 -3.05 21.47
C VAL A 160 15.13 -3.96 20.26
N LEU A 161 16.36 -4.41 20.02
CA LEU A 161 16.64 -5.34 18.93
C LEU A 161 15.93 -6.69 19.10
N VAL A 162 15.85 -7.23 20.31
CA VAL A 162 15.06 -8.44 20.61
C VAL A 162 13.58 -8.19 20.33
N LEU A 163 13.01 -7.06 20.77
CA LEU A 163 11.63 -6.68 20.48
C LEU A 163 11.37 -6.60 18.97
N LEU A 164 12.26 -5.95 18.21
CA LEU A 164 12.18 -5.88 16.75
C LEU A 164 12.28 -7.27 16.11
N SER A 165 13.15 -8.14 16.62
CA SER A 165 13.32 -9.51 16.13
C SER A 165 12.06 -10.35 16.38
N MET A 166 11.44 -10.23 17.56
CA MET A 166 10.17 -10.87 17.89
C MET A 166 9.03 -10.34 17.02
N GLY A 167 8.90 -9.01 16.91
CA GLY A 167 7.90 -8.35 16.08
C GLY A 167 8.02 -8.75 14.60
N SER A 168 9.25 -8.86 14.09
CA SER A 168 9.51 -9.35 12.73
C SER A 168 9.16 -10.84 12.60
N GLY A 169 9.51 -11.67 13.59
CA GLY A 169 9.24 -13.11 13.58
C GLY A 169 7.75 -13.43 13.45
N VAL A 170 6.88 -12.73 14.21
CA VAL A 170 5.43 -12.94 14.15
C VAL A 170 4.76 -12.48 12.86
N THR A 171 5.45 -11.70 12.01
CA THR A 171 4.91 -11.36 10.68
C THR A 171 4.88 -12.56 9.74
N ALA A 172 5.69 -13.60 9.99
CA ALA A 172 5.89 -14.74 9.08
C ALA A 172 6.16 -14.32 7.61
N SER A 173 6.87 -13.20 7.42
CA SER A 173 7.15 -12.61 6.12
C SER A 173 8.36 -13.22 5.42
N ARG A 174 8.17 -13.74 4.19
CA ARG A 174 9.27 -14.20 3.32
C ARG A 174 10.15 -13.05 2.86
N THR A 175 9.57 -11.89 2.56
CA THR A 175 10.32 -10.67 2.24
C THR A 175 11.19 -10.25 3.42
N GLY A 176 10.65 -10.29 4.64
CA GLY A 176 11.40 -9.99 5.86
C GLY A 176 12.61 -10.90 6.07
N ALA A 177 12.49 -12.19 5.75
CA ALA A 177 13.62 -13.13 5.84
C ALA A 177 14.79 -12.72 4.91
N VAL A 178 14.48 -12.36 3.66
CA VAL A 178 15.47 -11.87 2.69
C VAL A 178 16.09 -10.55 3.16
N GLU A 179 15.27 -9.64 3.67
CA GLU A 179 15.72 -8.35 4.18
C GLU A 179 16.64 -8.48 5.42
N TRP A 180 16.42 -9.47 6.30
CA TRP A 180 17.29 -9.69 7.46
C TRP A 180 18.70 -10.14 7.04
N LEU A 181 18.78 -11.02 6.03
CA LEU A 181 20.05 -11.39 5.42
C LEU A 181 20.72 -10.17 4.80
N ALA A 182 19.96 -9.37 4.05
CA ALA A 182 20.47 -8.17 3.43
C ALA A 182 20.97 -7.13 4.45
N LEU A 183 20.28 -6.97 5.60
CA LEU A 183 20.73 -6.11 6.70
C LEU A 183 22.13 -6.53 7.21
N VAL A 184 22.35 -7.82 7.45
CA VAL A 184 23.67 -8.33 7.87
C VAL A 184 24.73 -8.09 6.80
N VAL A 185 24.40 -8.29 5.51
CA VAL A 185 25.30 -8.02 4.38
C VAL A 185 25.67 -6.54 4.30
N LEU A 186 24.70 -5.63 4.46
CA LEU A 186 24.94 -4.18 4.49
C LEU A 186 25.88 -3.80 5.64
N LEU A 187 25.61 -4.30 6.85
CA LEU A 187 26.48 -4.08 8.01
C LEU A 187 27.88 -4.67 7.81
N TRP A 188 28.01 -5.79 7.10
CA TRP A 188 29.30 -6.36 6.75
C TRP A 188 30.08 -5.42 5.82
N PHE A 189 29.46 -4.86 4.77
CA PHE A 189 30.11 -3.86 3.93
C PHE A 189 30.56 -2.64 4.73
N TRP A 190 29.76 -2.19 5.70
CA TRP A 190 30.03 -1.00 6.50
C TRP A 190 30.82 -1.23 7.79
N ARG A 191 31.19 -2.48 8.12
CA ARG A 191 31.82 -2.88 9.40
C ARG A 191 33.05 -2.04 9.81
N ALA A 192 33.76 -1.46 8.83
CA ALA A 192 34.91 -0.61 9.07
C ALA A 192 34.52 0.74 9.69
N SER A 193 33.36 1.31 9.31
CA SER A 193 32.86 2.57 9.84
C SER A 193 31.91 2.38 11.02
N VAL A 194 31.03 1.36 10.98
CA VAL A 194 30.03 1.10 12.05
C VAL A 194 30.58 0.25 13.19
N GLY A 195 31.76 -0.34 13.02
CA GLY A 195 32.39 -1.20 14.01
C GLY A 195 31.84 -2.63 14.05
N ARG A 196 32.63 -3.54 14.62
CA ARG A 196 32.29 -4.98 14.69
C ARG A 196 31.08 -5.27 15.57
N LEU A 197 30.82 -4.44 16.58
CA LEU A 197 29.70 -4.64 17.49
C LEU A 197 28.35 -4.53 16.78
N ALA A 198 28.17 -3.54 15.89
CA ALA A 198 26.93 -3.40 15.12
C ALA A 198 26.67 -4.61 14.22
N LEU A 199 27.73 -5.16 13.59
CA LEU A 199 27.63 -6.40 12.81
C LEU A 199 27.27 -7.60 13.69
N LEU A 200 27.94 -7.79 14.84
CA LEU A 200 27.64 -8.88 15.77
C LEU A 200 26.21 -8.79 16.31
N MET A 201 25.75 -7.58 16.65
CA MET A 201 24.36 -7.36 17.05
C MET A 201 23.40 -7.63 15.90
N GLY A 202 23.73 -7.25 14.65
CA GLY A 202 22.93 -7.59 13.48
C GLY A 202 22.78 -9.10 13.28
N VAL A 203 23.87 -9.87 13.44
CA VAL A 203 23.84 -11.34 13.40
C VAL A 203 23.02 -11.90 14.56
N ALA A 204 23.19 -11.39 15.78
CA ALA A 204 22.40 -11.80 16.93
C ALA A 204 20.89 -11.49 16.73
N GLY A 205 20.56 -10.36 16.11
CA GLY A 205 19.20 -9.99 15.73
C GLY A 205 18.61 -10.95 14.70
N LEU A 206 19.36 -11.32 13.65
CA LEU A 206 18.94 -12.35 12.69
C LEU A 206 18.66 -13.69 13.38
N LEU A 207 19.54 -14.13 14.28
CA LEU A 207 19.33 -15.37 15.05
C LEU A 207 18.11 -15.29 15.96
N ALA A 208 17.92 -14.16 16.66
CA ALA A 208 16.75 -13.91 17.49
C ALA A 208 15.45 -13.87 16.66
N TYR A 209 15.51 -13.34 15.44
CA TYR A 209 14.40 -13.35 14.48
C TYR A 209 14.04 -14.77 14.08
N LEU A 210 15.02 -15.58 13.67
CA LEU A 210 14.79 -16.98 13.29
C LEU A 210 14.23 -17.80 14.45
N LEU A 211 14.78 -17.60 15.65
CA LEU A 211 14.28 -18.21 16.87
C LEU A 211 12.83 -17.78 17.15
N SER A 212 12.52 -16.49 17.02
CA SER A 212 11.16 -15.97 17.25
C SER A 212 10.16 -16.48 16.21
N ALA A 213 10.55 -16.55 14.93
CA ALA A 213 9.73 -17.05 13.83
C ALA A 213 9.39 -18.55 13.98
N TRP A 214 10.21 -19.30 14.74
CA TRP A 214 9.94 -20.68 15.10
C TRP A 214 9.16 -20.81 16.42
N LEU A 215 9.62 -20.13 17.49
CA LEU A 215 9.11 -20.31 18.84
C LEU A 215 7.73 -19.67 19.06
N LEU A 216 7.46 -18.50 18.49
CA LEU A 216 6.22 -17.76 18.76
C LEU A 216 4.97 -18.42 18.15
N PRO A 217 4.99 -19.00 16.94
CA PRO A 217 3.89 -19.83 16.44
C PRO A 217 3.60 -21.05 17.34
N GLU A 218 4.63 -21.73 17.84
CA GLU A 218 4.47 -22.84 18.78
C GLU A 218 3.84 -22.38 20.10
N LEU A 219 4.28 -21.23 20.62
CA LEU A 219 3.70 -20.62 21.80
C LEU A 219 2.22 -20.24 21.58
N LEU A 220 1.89 -19.68 20.42
CA LEU A 220 0.51 -19.33 20.05
C LEU A 220 -0.38 -20.58 20.05
N LEU A 221 0.08 -21.66 19.42
CA LEU A 221 -0.65 -22.92 19.36
C LEU A 221 -0.90 -23.48 20.76
N ARG A 222 0.12 -23.51 21.63
CA ARG A 222 -0.03 -24.00 23.00
C ARG A 222 -0.93 -23.13 23.87
N TRP A 223 -0.92 -21.82 23.64
CA TRP A 223 -1.68 -20.86 24.44
C TRP A 223 -3.15 -20.76 24.01
N THR A 224 -3.40 -20.74 22.70
CA THR A 224 -4.73 -20.43 22.14
C THR A 224 -5.38 -21.61 21.43
N GLY A 225 -4.64 -22.68 21.15
CA GLY A 225 -5.08 -23.78 20.29
C GLY A 225 -5.08 -23.43 18.79
N VAL A 226 -4.75 -22.19 18.40
CA VAL A 226 -4.76 -21.77 17.00
C VAL A 226 -3.43 -22.09 16.33
N GLN A 227 -3.50 -22.92 15.30
CA GLN A 227 -2.40 -23.16 14.38
C GLN A 227 -2.36 -22.07 13.31
N MET A 228 -1.16 -21.56 13.02
CA MET A 228 -0.93 -20.58 11.97
C MET A 228 0.11 -21.08 10.96
N ASP A 229 0.04 -20.59 9.72
CA ASP A 229 1.07 -20.86 8.72
C ASP A 229 2.33 -20.05 9.01
N GLY A 230 3.20 -20.60 9.85
CA GLY A 230 4.49 -20.01 10.20
C GLY A 230 5.37 -19.77 8.98
N LEU A 231 6.44 -18.97 9.15
CA LEU A 231 7.37 -18.62 8.07
C LEU A 231 7.86 -19.86 7.29
N PHE A 232 8.28 -20.90 8.01
CA PHE A 232 8.85 -22.12 7.42
C PHE A 232 7.82 -22.91 6.60
N MET A 233 6.57 -23.00 7.09
CA MET A 233 5.48 -23.62 6.35
C MET A 233 5.18 -22.84 5.05
N ARG A 234 5.14 -21.51 5.12
CA ARG A 234 4.90 -20.65 3.94
C ARG A 234 6.05 -20.65 2.92
N VAL A 235 7.27 -20.97 3.36
CA VAL A 235 8.42 -21.19 2.48
C VAL A 235 8.33 -22.57 1.81
N ALA A 236 7.87 -23.58 2.54
CA ALA A 236 7.68 -24.94 2.02
C ALA A 236 6.41 -25.09 1.15
N ASP A 237 5.41 -24.22 1.34
CA ASP A 237 4.13 -24.31 0.65
C ASP A 237 4.20 -23.84 -0.81
N THR A 238 3.96 -24.79 -1.73
CA THR A 238 3.86 -24.59 -3.18
C THR A 238 2.45 -24.88 -3.72
N SER A 239 1.44 -24.96 -2.85
CA SER A 239 0.15 -25.62 -3.15
C SER A 239 -0.74 -24.89 -4.16
N HIS A 240 -0.55 -23.59 -4.39
CA HIS A 240 -1.41 -22.82 -5.30
C HIS A 240 -0.65 -22.32 -6.54
N ARG A 241 -0.61 -23.16 -7.59
CA ARG A 241 0.07 -22.83 -8.85
C ARG A 241 -0.46 -21.55 -9.51
N CYS A 242 -1.78 -21.29 -9.49
CA CYS A 242 -2.35 -20.09 -10.11
C CYS A 242 -2.12 -18.80 -9.31
N THR A 243 -1.85 -18.88 -8.00
CA THR A 243 -1.50 -17.70 -7.16
C THR A 243 0.01 -17.52 -6.98
N SER A 244 0.82 -18.32 -7.68
CA SER A 244 2.27 -18.21 -7.67
C SER A 244 2.75 -16.91 -8.30
N ARG A 245 3.82 -16.33 -7.73
CA ARG A 245 4.53 -15.18 -8.33
C ARG A 245 5.12 -15.51 -9.70
N LEU A 246 5.48 -16.77 -9.95
CA LEU A 246 6.00 -17.20 -11.27
C LEU A 246 4.90 -17.11 -12.34
N THR A 247 3.70 -17.61 -12.02
CA THR A 247 2.52 -17.48 -12.88
C THR A 247 2.17 -16.02 -13.10
N LEU A 248 2.17 -15.20 -12.04
CA LEU A 248 1.97 -13.77 -12.18
C LEU A 248 2.97 -13.15 -13.18
N TRP A 249 4.26 -13.38 -12.97
CA TRP A 249 5.30 -12.78 -13.80
C TRP A 249 5.29 -13.30 -15.24
N SER A 250 4.95 -14.57 -15.49
CA SER A 250 4.76 -15.06 -16.85
C SER A 250 3.60 -14.36 -17.57
N ASN A 251 2.49 -14.10 -16.86
CA ASN A 251 1.39 -13.31 -17.39
C ASN A 251 1.85 -11.86 -17.69
N MET A 252 2.63 -11.22 -16.82
CA MET A 252 3.15 -9.87 -17.08
C MET A 252 4.09 -9.83 -18.30
N LEU A 253 4.99 -10.80 -18.45
CA LEU A 253 5.89 -10.90 -19.60
C LEU A 253 5.09 -11.02 -20.91
N TYR A 254 4.02 -11.83 -20.89
CA TYR A 254 3.12 -11.92 -22.03
C TYR A 254 2.41 -10.60 -22.34
N LEU A 255 1.95 -9.87 -21.32
CA LEU A 255 1.35 -8.54 -21.51
C LEU A 255 2.35 -7.53 -22.10
N ILE A 256 3.61 -7.57 -21.66
CA ILE A 256 4.69 -6.72 -22.21
C ILE A 256 4.93 -7.04 -23.68
N GLU A 257 4.92 -8.32 -24.07
CA GLU A 257 5.08 -8.75 -25.46
C GLU A 257 4.00 -8.15 -26.38
N GLN A 258 2.77 -7.99 -25.88
CA GLN A 258 1.67 -7.40 -26.66
C GLN A 258 1.84 -5.89 -26.89
N ARG A 259 2.42 -5.15 -25.93
CA ARG A 259 2.57 -3.68 -25.99
C ARG A 259 3.94 -3.21 -25.45
N PRO A 260 5.06 -3.56 -26.11
CA PRO A 260 6.40 -3.41 -25.53
C PRO A 260 6.89 -1.96 -25.42
N TRP A 261 6.36 -1.05 -26.24
CA TRP A 261 6.93 0.30 -26.37
C TRP A 261 6.30 1.33 -25.43
N LEU A 262 4.98 1.40 -25.40
CA LEU A 262 4.23 2.38 -24.60
C LEU A 262 3.46 1.74 -23.44
N GLY A 263 3.48 0.41 -23.35
CA GLY A 263 2.71 -0.33 -22.36
C GLY A 263 1.20 -0.28 -22.63
N TRP A 264 0.44 -0.71 -21.63
CA TRP A 264 -1.02 -0.73 -21.64
C TRP A 264 -1.66 0.59 -21.19
N GLY A 265 -0.90 1.46 -20.52
CA GLY A 265 -1.38 2.68 -19.88
C GLY A 265 -1.18 2.63 -18.36
N TRP A 266 -1.04 3.80 -17.75
CA TRP A 266 -0.90 3.91 -16.29
C TRP A 266 -2.20 3.50 -15.60
N GLY A 267 -2.11 2.56 -14.66
CA GLY A 267 -3.27 2.01 -13.96
C GLY A 267 -4.12 1.04 -14.77
N GLU A 268 -3.63 0.53 -15.91
CA GLU A 268 -4.38 -0.37 -16.82
C GLU A 268 -4.02 -1.85 -16.63
N LEU A 269 -3.20 -2.20 -15.63
CA LEU A 269 -2.73 -3.56 -15.45
C LEU A 269 -3.87 -4.56 -15.24
N ASP A 270 -4.85 -4.22 -14.41
CA ASP A 270 -5.99 -5.05 -14.07
C ASP A 270 -6.86 -5.32 -15.30
N TYR A 271 -7.12 -4.29 -16.09
CA TYR A 271 -7.83 -4.36 -17.37
C TYR A 271 -7.05 -5.16 -18.41
N ALA A 272 -5.75 -4.89 -18.58
CA ALA A 272 -4.87 -5.62 -19.49
C ALA A 272 -4.87 -7.10 -19.16
N HIS A 273 -4.75 -7.44 -17.87
CA HIS A 273 -4.80 -8.81 -17.42
C HIS A 273 -6.20 -9.41 -17.62
N TYR A 274 -7.29 -8.69 -17.34
CA TYR A 274 -8.66 -9.16 -17.59
C TYR A 274 -8.94 -9.47 -19.06
N SER A 275 -8.66 -8.51 -19.94
CA SER A 275 -8.96 -8.57 -21.38
C SER A 275 -8.06 -9.51 -22.18
N THR A 276 -6.98 -10.01 -21.59
CA THR A 276 -6.04 -10.89 -22.26
C THR A 276 -6.34 -12.38 -22.05
N LEU A 277 -6.41 -13.11 -23.15
CA LEU A 277 -6.40 -14.57 -23.17
C LEU A 277 -4.96 -15.08 -23.15
N PHE A 278 -4.53 -15.63 -22.00
CA PHE A 278 -3.20 -16.17 -21.84
C PHE A 278 -3.08 -17.58 -22.44
N PRO A 279 -1.97 -17.91 -23.12
CA PRO A 279 -1.75 -19.24 -23.68
C PRO A 279 -1.44 -20.31 -22.62
N GLY A 280 -1.05 -19.90 -21.42
CA GLY A 280 -0.70 -20.77 -20.29
C GLY A 280 -1.57 -20.50 -19.05
N GLU A 281 -1.03 -20.86 -17.89
CA GLU A 281 -1.70 -20.65 -16.60
C GLU A 281 -1.94 -19.15 -16.35
N ARG A 282 -3.20 -18.80 -16.08
CA ARG A 282 -3.62 -17.44 -15.73
C ARG A 282 -3.50 -17.24 -14.23
N PHE A 283 -3.02 -16.07 -13.81
CA PHE A 283 -3.08 -15.68 -12.41
C PHE A 283 -4.55 -15.49 -11.97
N CYS A 284 -4.97 -16.22 -10.93
CA CYS A 284 -6.39 -16.41 -10.64
C CYS A 284 -7.02 -15.35 -9.71
N VAL A 285 -6.24 -14.37 -9.23
CA VAL A 285 -6.72 -13.29 -8.36
C VAL A 285 -6.72 -11.97 -9.14
N LEU A 286 -7.69 -11.10 -8.85
CA LEU A 286 -7.70 -9.74 -9.39
C LEU A 286 -6.43 -9.00 -8.96
N LEU A 287 -5.69 -8.47 -9.94
CA LEU A 287 -4.41 -7.82 -9.74
C LEU A 287 -4.60 -6.30 -9.64
N ASP A 288 -3.85 -5.67 -8.76
CA ASP A 288 -3.68 -4.21 -8.71
C ASP A 288 -2.23 -3.78 -9.02
N ASN A 289 -1.28 -4.73 -9.03
CA ASN A 289 0.11 -4.50 -9.41
C ASN A 289 0.83 -5.82 -9.80
N ALA A 290 2.01 -5.70 -10.41
CA ALA A 290 2.81 -6.85 -10.84
C ALA A 290 3.63 -7.48 -9.71
N HIS A 291 3.59 -6.91 -8.51
CA HIS A 291 4.41 -7.28 -7.35
C HIS A 291 5.92 -7.34 -7.68
N ASN A 292 6.34 -6.51 -8.64
CA ASN A 292 7.71 -6.30 -9.06
C ASN A 292 7.75 -4.97 -9.83
N LEU A 293 8.41 -3.95 -9.27
CA LEU A 293 8.34 -2.58 -9.78
C LEU A 293 8.84 -2.43 -11.24
N PRO A 294 10.02 -2.94 -11.64
CA PRO A 294 10.45 -2.90 -13.04
C PRO A 294 9.46 -3.56 -13.99
N LEU A 295 8.93 -4.72 -13.61
CA LEU A 295 7.97 -5.45 -14.42
C LEU A 295 6.64 -4.69 -14.54
N HIS A 296 6.19 -4.09 -13.44
CA HIS A 296 4.99 -3.25 -13.40
C HIS A 296 5.13 -2.04 -14.34
N LEU A 297 6.25 -1.31 -14.25
CA LEU A 297 6.53 -0.18 -15.14
C LEU A 297 6.61 -0.62 -16.61
N ALA A 298 7.11 -1.83 -16.89
CA ALA A 298 7.17 -2.34 -18.25
C ALA A 298 5.78 -2.67 -18.81
N VAL A 299 4.86 -3.21 -18.00
CA VAL A 299 3.49 -3.46 -18.42
C VAL A 299 2.74 -2.14 -18.68
N GLU A 300 2.83 -1.19 -17.75
CA GLU A 300 2.01 0.03 -17.83
C GLU A 300 2.59 1.09 -18.78
N LEU A 301 3.90 1.30 -18.76
CA LEU A 301 4.58 2.38 -19.49
C LEU A 301 5.50 1.89 -20.63
N GLY A 302 5.70 0.58 -20.75
CA GLY A 302 6.56 -0.03 -21.76
C GLY A 302 8.02 -0.19 -21.34
N LEU A 303 8.76 -0.99 -22.11
CA LEU A 303 10.17 -1.31 -21.92
C LEU A 303 11.09 -0.07 -21.93
N PRO A 304 10.90 0.95 -22.78
CA PRO A 304 11.75 2.15 -22.75
C PRO A 304 11.70 2.87 -21.41
N ALA A 305 10.50 3.07 -20.84
CA ALA A 305 10.33 3.74 -19.55
C ALA A 305 10.90 2.90 -18.39
N ALA A 306 10.57 1.60 -18.35
CA ALA A 306 11.09 0.70 -17.34
C ALA A 306 12.63 0.56 -17.41
N GLY A 307 13.18 0.47 -18.63
CA GLY A 307 14.62 0.43 -18.88
C GLY A 307 15.32 1.71 -18.44
N ALA A 308 14.78 2.87 -18.77
CA ALA A 308 15.32 4.16 -18.32
C ALA A 308 15.35 4.27 -16.78
N PHE A 309 14.27 3.83 -16.12
CA PHE A 309 14.22 3.75 -14.66
C PHE A 309 15.31 2.83 -14.10
N CYS A 310 15.44 1.61 -14.63
CA CYS A 310 16.47 0.66 -14.17
C CYS A 310 17.89 1.20 -14.37
N VAL A 311 18.17 1.78 -15.54
CA VAL A 311 19.47 2.40 -15.84
C VAL A 311 19.76 3.54 -14.88
N LEU A 312 18.78 4.40 -14.58
CA LEU A 312 18.95 5.50 -13.64
C LEU A 312 19.26 4.99 -12.22
N VAL A 313 18.55 3.97 -11.75
CA VAL A 313 18.79 3.36 -10.43
C VAL A 313 20.18 2.73 -10.36
N ILE A 314 20.55 1.91 -11.36
CA ILE A 314 21.87 1.27 -11.44
C ILE A 314 22.97 2.34 -11.49
N TRP A 315 22.80 3.37 -12.32
CA TRP A 315 23.73 4.49 -12.41
C TRP A 315 23.88 5.24 -11.09
N ALA A 316 22.78 5.54 -10.40
CA ALA A 316 22.79 6.23 -9.11
C ALA A 316 23.51 5.40 -8.03
N VAL A 317 23.25 4.09 -7.96
CA VAL A 317 23.92 3.15 -7.05
C VAL A 317 25.42 3.06 -7.39
N TRP A 318 25.76 2.93 -8.67
CA TRP A 318 27.15 2.84 -9.14
C TRP A 318 27.95 4.12 -8.82
N ARG A 319 27.35 5.29 -9.05
CA ARG A 319 27.97 6.58 -8.76
C ARG A 319 28.04 6.85 -7.26
N GLY A 320 27.04 6.43 -6.51
CA GLY A 320 26.93 6.57 -5.07
C GLY A 320 27.85 5.66 -4.27
N LYS A 321 28.21 4.49 -4.83
CA LYS A 321 29.07 3.46 -4.22
C LYS A 321 28.68 3.17 -2.75
N PRO A 322 27.42 2.80 -2.46
CA PRO A 322 26.93 2.62 -1.08
C PRO A 322 27.77 1.64 -0.26
N TRP A 323 28.34 0.61 -0.88
CA TRP A 323 29.23 -0.37 -0.23
C TRP A 323 30.56 0.23 0.29
N ARG A 324 30.92 1.47 -0.11
CA ARG A 324 32.06 2.23 0.40
C ARG A 324 31.66 3.46 1.21
N GLU A 325 30.36 3.67 1.43
CA GLU A 325 29.89 4.80 2.23
C GLU A 325 30.33 4.61 3.68
N THR A 326 30.78 5.70 4.30
CA THR A 326 31.27 5.73 5.70
C THR A 326 30.47 6.69 6.56
N ASP A 327 29.73 7.61 5.95
CA ASP A 327 28.86 8.55 6.64
C ASP A 327 27.57 7.83 7.10
N PRO A 328 27.30 7.75 8.42
CA PRO A 328 26.17 6.99 8.96
C PRO A 328 24.81 7.52 8.49
N VAL A 329 24.67 8.82 8.26
CA VAL A 329 23.43 9.43 7.75
C VAL A 329 23.15 8.93 6.33
N ARG A 330 24.20 8.85 5.50
CA ARG A 330 24.08 8.35 4.12
C ARG A 330 23.96 6.83 4.07
N GLN A 331 24.59 6.10 4.98
CA GLN A 331 24.39 4.66 5.14
C GLN A 331 22.93 4.34 5.47
N LEU A 332 22.32 5.11 6.38
CA LEU A 332 20.90 4.96 6.70
C LEU A 332 20.02 5.19 5.46
N ALA A 333 20.25 6.29 4.74
CA ALA A 333 19.49 6.58 3.51
C ALA A 333 19.65 5.50 2.44
N TRP A 334 20.87 5.03 2.19
CA TRP A 334 21.13 3.93 1.25
C TRP A 334 20.50 2.61 1.70
N GLY A 335 20.59 2.29 3.00
CA GLY A 335 20.01 1.06 3.54
C GLY A 335 18.48 1.06 3.51
N VAL A 336 17.84 2.19 3.82
CA VAL A 336 16.39 2.36 3.67
C VAL A 336 15.96 2.16 2.22
N LEU A 337 16.65 2.81 1.26
CA LEU A 337 16.36 2.63 -0.17
C LEU A 337 16.63 1.20 -0.65
N ALA A 338 17.66 0.54 -0.13
CA ALA A 338 17.95 -0.86 -0.46
C ALA A 338 16.84 -1.78 0.03
N LEU A 339 16.38 -1.64 1.28
CA LEU A 339 15.27 -2.42 1.84
C LEU A 339 13.98 -2.19 1.04
N ILE A 340 13.61 -0.94 0.79
CA ILE A 340 12.44 -0.59 -0.03
C ILE A 340 12.59 -1.14 -1.46
N GLY A 341 13.78 -1.05 -2.05
CA GLY A 341 14.07 -1.57 -3.38
C GLY A 341 13.90 -3.09 -3.45
N MET A 342 14.45 -3.84 -2.49
CA MET A 342 14.28 -5.29 -2.40
C MET A 342 12.81 -5.68 -2.19
N HIS A 343 12.10 -5.00 -1.29
CA HIS A 343 10.67 -5.19 -1.12
C HIS A 343 9.90 -4.89 -2.42
N SER A 344 10.29 -3.85 -3.16
CA SER A 344 9.68 -3.47 -4.45
C SER A 344 9.93 -4.49 -5.57
N MET A 345 10.82 -5.48 -5.40
CA MET A 345 10.98 -6.60 -6.34
C MET A 345 9.95 -7.72 -6.11
N LEU A 346 9.29 -7.72 -4.96
CA LEU A 346 8.40 -8.81 -4.50
C LEU A 346 6.98 -8.33 -4.16
N GLU A 347 6.81 -7.03 -3.92
CA GLU A 347 5.56 -6.32 -3.59
C GLU A 347 5.67 -4.84 -4.03
N PHE A 348 4.76 -3.99 -3.55
CA PHE A 348 4.55 -2.61 -3.99
C PHE A 348 4.55 -1.61 -2.82
N PRO A 349 5.60 -1.56 -1.97
CA PRO A 349 5.66 -0.66 -0.81
C PRO A 349 5.55 0.81 -1.17
N LEU A 350 6.01 1.21 -2.35
CA LEU A 350 5.96 2.59 -2.82
C LEU A 350 4.55 3.10 -3.15
N TRP A 351 3.51 2.26 -3.09
CA TRP A 351 2.11 2.71 -3.15
C TRP A 351 1.59 3.18 -1.78
N TYR A 352 2.37 2.99 -0.71
CA TYR A 352 2.01 3.37 0.64
C TYR A 352 2.76 4.63 1.07
N GLY A 353 2.00 5.64 1.49
CA GLY A 353 2.52 6.93 1.96
C GLY A 353 3.70 6.86 2.94
N PRO A 354 3.72 5.99 3.98
CA PRO A 354 4.85 5.93 4.90
C PRO A 354 6.17 5.54 4.22
N PHE A 355 6.15 4.64 3.24
CA PHE A 355 7.34 4.23 2.48
C PHE A 355 7.77 5.30 1.48
N GLN A 356 6.81 5.97 0.84
CA GLN A 356 7.09 7.12 -0.02
C GLN A 356 7.82 8.22 0.77
N LEU A 357 7.35 8.53 1.99
CA LEU A 357 7.97 9.52 2.86
C LEU A 357 9.44 9.20 3.14
N VAL A 358 9.74 8.00 3.64
CA VAL A 358 11.13 7.65 4.00
C VAL A 358 12.02 7.47 2.77
N ALA A 359 11.46 7.06 1.62
CA ALA A 359 12.20 7.01 0.36
C ALA A 359 12.58 8.42 -0.11
N VAL A 360 11.64 9.38 -0.12
CA VAL A 360 11.89 10.78 -0.48
C VAL A 360 12.89 11.43 0.47
N LEU A 361 12.76 11.21 1.78
CA LEU A 361 13.73 11.72 2.76
C LEU A 361 15.13 11.14 2.53
N SER A 362 15.21 9.83 2.24
CA SER A 362 16.49 9.17 1.95
C SER A 362 17.13 9.73 0.67
N ILE A 363 16.34 9.93 -0.40
CA ILE A 363 16.81 10.56 -1.63
C ILE A 363 17.28 12.00 -1.35
N ALA A 364 16.52 12.79 -0.59
CA ALA A 364 16.90 14.14 -0.22
C ALA A 364 18.24 14.17 0.54
N ILE A 365 18.43 13.29 1.52
CA ILE A 365 19.70 13.13 2.27
C ILE A 365 20.87 12.80 1.32
N LEU A 366 20.64 11.97 0.31
CA LEU A 366 21.68 11.57 -0.63
C LEU A 366 22.03 12.66 -1.65
N LEU A 367 21.07 13.51 -2.01
CA LEU A 367 21.23 14.64 -2.92
C LEU A 367 21.81 15.90 -2.25
N LEU A 368 21.60 16.06 -0.94
CA LEU A 368 22.17 17.19 -0.20
C LEU A 368 23.71 17.12 -0.20
N PRO A 369 24.41 18.25 -0.44
CA PRO A 369 25.85 18.30 -0.51
C PRO A 369 26.51 17.93 0.82
N ARG A 370 27.68 17.28 0.73
CA ARG A 370 28.49 16.90 1.89
C ARG A 370 29.24 18.08 2.54
N GLY A 371 29.60 19.07 1.72
CA GLY A 371 30.40 20.22 2.15
C GLY A 371 29.57 21.43 2.54
N GLU A 372 30.22 22.42 3.17
CA GLU A 372 29.63 23.68 3.63
C GLU A 372 29.36 24.69 2.50
N ALA A 373 29.11 24.21 1.27
CA ALA A 373 28.83 25.08 0.14
C ALA A 373 27.58 25.91 0.44
N GLN A 374 27.76 27.21 0.67
CA GLN A 374 26.65 28.10 0.98
C GLN A 374 25.89 28.44 -0.30
N PRO A 375 24.59 28.09 -0.38
CA PRO A 375 23.77 28.50 -1.50
C PRO A 375 23.60 30.02 -1.53
N ARG A 376 23.48 30.59 -2.73
CA ARG A 376 23.26 32.04 -2.90
C ARG A 376 21.95 32.46 -2.18
N PRO A 377 21.91 33.58 -1.44
CA PRO A 377 20.71 34.00 -0.68
C PRO A 377 19.43 34.09 -1.52
N ARG A 378 19.54 34.59 -2.76
CA ARG A 378 18.40 34.62 -3.71
C ARG A 378 17.85 33.23 -4.04
N THR A 379 18.71 32.21 -4.09
CA THR A 379 18.30 30.82 -4.36
C THR A 379 17.59 30.25 -3.14
N VAL A 380 18.12 30.49 -1.93
CA VAL A 380 17.49 30.07 -0.68
C VAL A 380 16.08 30.64 -0.56
N ILE A 381 15.91 31.96 -0.73
CA ILE A 381 14.59 32.61 -0.64
C ILE A 381 13.63 32.01 -1.68
N ARG A 382 14.07 31.80 -2.92
CA ARG A 382 13.24 31.18 -3.97
C ARG A 382 12.79 29.77 -3.58
N VAL A 383 13.69 28.95 -3.06
CA VAL A 383 13.37 27.59 -2.60
C VAL A 383 12.41 27.63 -1.42
N GLN A 384 12.64 28.49 -0.43
CA GLN A 384 11.75 28.65 0.73
C GLN A 384 10.35 29.09 0.30
N VAL A 385 10.24 30.11 -0.55
CA VAL A 385 8.95 30.57 -1.08
C VAL A 385 8.27 29.45 -1.87
N ALA A 386 8.99 28.75 -2.75
CA ALA A 386 8.43 27.64 -3.51
C ALA A 386 7.91 26.50 -2.60
N LEU A 387 8.67 26.12 -1.57
CA LEU A 387 8.25 25.11 -0.59
C LEU A 387 7.04 25.55 0.22
N LEU A 388 6.99 26.83 0.64
CA LEU A 388 5.84 27.39 1.35
C LEU A 388 4.59 27.41 0.48
N THR A 389 4.71 27.91 -0.76
CA THR A 389 3.60 27.94 -1.72
C THR A 389 3.11 26.53 -2.03
N ALA A 390 4.03 25.58 -2.26
CA ALA A 390 3.66 24.19 -2.49
C ALA A 390 2.99 23.54 -1.28
N CYS A 391 3.44 23.84 -0.05
CA CYS A 391 2.80 23.37 1.18
C CYS A 391 1.38 23.92 1.32
N VAL A 392 1.17 25.22 1.09
CA VAL A 392 -0.16 25.85 1.15
C VAL A 392 -1.08 25.28 0.09
N ALA A 393 -0.59 25.16 -1.15
CA ALA A 393 -1.35 24.57 -2.26
C ALA A 393 -1.74 23.12 -1.97
N TRP A 394 -0.81 22.34 -1.42
CA TRP A 394 -1.07 20.96 -1.03
C TRP A 394 -2.10 20.87 0.11
N LEU A 395 -2.01 21.71 1.15
CA LEU A 395 -3.00 21.73 2.24
C LEU A 395 -4.41 22.09 1.74
N ALA A 396 -4.52 23.10 0.87
CA ALA A 396 -5.77 23.47 0.23
C ALA A 396 -6.33 22.32 -0.63
N GLY A 397 -5.49 21.70 -1.46
CA GLY A 397 -5.85 20.54 -2.27
C GLY A 397 -6.29 19.34 -1.43
N ALA A 398 -5.55 19.00 -0.38
CA ALA A 398 -5.88 17.91 0.54
C ALA A 398 -7.21 18.15 1.25
N PHE A 399 -7.53 19.39 1.62
CA PHE A 399 -8.83 19.74 2.19
C PHE A 399 -9.97 19.56 1.17
N ILE A 400 -9.80 20.04 -0.06
CA ILE A 400 -10.81 19.92 -1.12
C ILE A 400 -11.03 18.45 -1.49
N ILE A 401 -9.96 17.72 -1.80
CA ILE A 401 -10.00 16.29 -2.16
C ILE A 401 -10.52 15.47 -0.99
N GLY A 402 -10.10 15.77 0.25
CA GLY A 402 -10.58 15.10 1.46
C GLY A 402 -12.08 15.28 1.68
N ASN A 403 -12.64 16.45 1.36
CA ASN A 403 -14.08 16.69 1.43
C ASN A 403 -14.84 15.89 0.38
N ASP A 404 -14.35 15.88 -0.87
CA ASP A 404 -14.94 15.09 -1.96
C ASP A 404 -14.88 13.59 -1.65
N PHE A 405 -13.76 13.10 -1.09
CA PHE A 405 -13.61 11.72 -0.63
C PHE A 405 -14.63 11.37 0.45
N ARG A 406 -14.77 12.22 1.48
CA ARG A 406 -15.73 11.97 2.58
C ARG A 406 -17.16 11.88 2.08
N ARG A 407 -17.52 12.70 1.09
CA ARG A 407 -18.82 12.68 0.42
C ARG A 407 -19.02 11.40 -0.39
N MET A 408 -18.08 11.06 -1.27
CA MET A 408 -18.13 9.85 -2.09
C MET A 408 -18.16 8.58 -1.23
N ALA A 409 -17.38 8.53 -0.15
CA ALA A 409 -17.32 7.38 0.75
C ALA A 409 -18.67 7.07 1.43
N GLN A 410 -19.59 8.04 1.52
CA GLN A 410 -20.94 7.78 2.06
C GLN A 410 -21.72 6.75 1.23
N LEU A 411 -21.44 6.64 -0.07
CA LEU A 411 -22.09 5.65 -0.94
C LEU A 411 -21.84 4.20 -0.50
N TYR A 412 -20.74 3.98 0.23
CA TYR A 412 -20.29 2.67 0.72
C TYR A 412 -20.65 2.45 2.20
N ILE A 413 -21.51 3.30 2.75
CA ILE A 413 -22.04 3.20 4.12
C ILE A 413 -23.56 3.07 4.02
N ASP A 414 -24.14 2.21 4.84
CA ASP A 414 -25.60 2.06 4.89
C ASP A 414 -26.28 3.38 5.26
N PRO A 415 -27.42 3.75 4.63
CA PRO A 415 -28.05 5.04 4.82
C PRO A 415 -28.23 5.49 6.28
N PRO A 416 -28.64 4.64 7.24
CA PRO A 416 -28.78 5.04 8.64
C PRO A 416 -27.48 5.49 9.30
N HIS A 417 -26.33 4.97 8.85
CA HIS A 417 -25.01 5.24 9.41
C HIS A 417 -24.26 6.37 8.69
N ARG A 418 -24.84 6.94 7.63
CA ARG A 418 -24.28 8.09 6.90
C ARG A 418 -24.36 9.37 7.73
N LEU A 419 -23.44 10.30 7.43
CA LEU A 419 -23.50 11.66 7.95
C LEU A 419 -24.81 12.33 7.52
N ALA A 420 -25.45 13.06 8.45
CA ALA A 420 -26.80 13.61 8.26
C ALA A 420 -26.95 14.42 6.96
N GLN A 421 -25.97 15.25 6.64
CA GLN A 421 -25.95 16.09 5.42
C GLN A 421 -25.93 15.30 4.10
N TRP A 422 -25.61 14.00 4.14
CA TRP A 422 -25.38 13.15 2.97
C TRP A 422 -26.17 11.84 3.02
N ARG A 423 -27.13 11.73 3.93
CA ARG A 423 -27.91 10.51 4.16
C ARG A 423 -28.64 10.06 2.90
N ASP A 424 -29.26 11.01 2.22
CA ASP A 424 -30.11 10.78 1.05
C ASP A 424 -29.35 10.90 -0.29
N LEU A 425 -28.01 11.02 -0.26
CA LEU A 425 -27.22 11.09 -1.49
C LEU A 425 -27.35 9.80 -2.31
N THR A 426 -27.68 9.96 -3.58
CA THR A 426 -27.67 8.88 -4.55
C THR A 426 -26.30 8.74 -5.22
N ALA A 427 -25.96 7.53 -5.64
CA ALA A 427 -24.71 7.29 -6.34
C ALA A 427 -24.64 8.04 -7.69
N ARG A 428 -25.79 8.20 -8.36
CA ARG A 428 -25.92 8.98 -9.59
C ARG A 428 -25.52 10.44 -9.38
N GLU A 429 -26.11 11.12 -8.39
CA GLU A 429 -25.81 12.54 -8.10
C GLU A 429 -24.33 12.73 -7.77
N VAL A 430 -23.76 11.85 -6.95
CA VAL A 430 -22.34 11.92 -6.59
C VAL A 430 -21.46 11.71 -7.82
N SER A 431 -21.76 10.73 -8.68
CA SER A 431 -20.98 10.47 -9.91
C SER A 431 -20.95 11.67 -10.87
N GLN A 432 -22.01 12.48 -10.89
CA GLN A 432 -22.12 13.67 -11.75
C GLN A 432 -21.46 14.92 -11.16
N THR A 433 -21.18 14.93 -9.85
CA THR A 433 -20.73 16.14 -9.13
C THR A 433 -19.40 15.99 -8.41
N THR A 434 -18.87 14.78 -8.28
CA THR A 434 -17.53 14.53 -7.73
C THR A 434 -16.47 14.96 -8.74
N GLY A 435 -15.37 15.56 -8.26
CA GLY A 435 -14.27 16.02 -9.10
C GLY A 435 -13.13 15.01 -9.18
N PHE A 436 -12.90 14.25 -8.10
CA PHE A 436 -11.72 13.39 -7.97
C PHE A 436 -12.05 11.90 -7.93
N PHE A 437 -13.28 11.53 -7.58
CA PHE A 437 -13.65 10.14 -7.30
C PHE A 437 -14.79 9.63 -8.18
N VAL A 438 -14.75 9.99 -9.47
CA VAL A 438 -15.75 9.59 -10.46
C VAL A 438 -15.87 8.07 -10.56
N ASN A 439 -14.75 7.35 -10.73
CA ASN A 439 -14.79 5.90 -10.90
C ASN A 439 -15.39 5.17 -9.68
N PRO A 440 -14.98 5.44 -8.42
CA PRO A 440 -15.68 4.89 -7.25
C PRO A 440 -17.17 5.27 -7.17
N ALA A 441 -17.57 6.47 -7.59
CA ALA A 441 -18.97 6.88 -7.56
C ALA A 441 -19.81 6.19 -8.65
N GLU A 442 -19.31 6.13 -9.90
CA GLU A 442 -19.90 5.37 -10.99
C GLU A 442 -19.95 3.88 -10.66
N PHE A 443 -18.92 3.32 -10.03
CA PHE A 443 -18.89 1.93 -9.60
C PHE A 443 -20.01 1.63 -8.59
N ALA A 444 -20.21 2.48 -7.58
CA ALA A 444 -21.33 2.36 -6.65
C ALA A 444 -22.67 2.44 -7.39
N TRP A 445 -22.80 3.35 -8.36
CA TRP A 445 -24.02 3.51 -9.14
C TRP A 445 -24.31 2.28 -10.02
N LEU A 446 -23.34 1.82 -10.80
CA LEU A 446 -23.49 0.66 -11.69
C LEU A 446 -23.84 -0.61 -10.89
N THR A 447 -23.12 -0.86 -9.79
CA THR A 447 -23.26 -2.11 -9.04
C THR A 447 -24.51 -2.17 -8.16
N THR A 448 -25.20 -1.04 -7.95
CA THR A 448 -26.50 -0.97 -7.24
C THR A 448 -27.70 -0.78 -8.16
N THR A 449 -27.48 -0.52 -9.46
CA THR A 449 -28.56 -0.30 -10.43
C THR A 449 -28.93 -1.61 -11.14
N THR A 450 -30.23 -1.94 -11.19
CA THR A 450 -30.73 -3.03 -12.03
C THR A 450 -30.75 -2.59 -13.49
N VAL A 451 -30.16 -3.40 -14.37
CA VAL A 451 -30.13 -3.12 -15.81
C VAL A 451 -31.49 -3.47 -16.41
N ASN A 452 -32.05 -2.57 -17.23
CA ASN A 452 -33.29 -2.74 -17.96
C ASN A 452 -33.21 -2.04 -19.32
N GLU A 453 -34.22 -2.18 -20.17
CA GLU A 453 -34.22 -1.62 -21.53
C GLU A 453 -34.02 -0.10 -21.55
N GLN A 454 -34.58 0.62 -20.57
CA GLN A 454 -34.51 2.09 -20.50
C GLN A 454 -33.10 2.61 -20.16
N ASN A 455 -32.33 1.85 -19.38
CA ASN A 455 -30.99 2.27 -18.94
C ASN A 455 -29.84 1.49 -19.61
N ALA A 456 -30.13 0.51 -20.48
CA ALA A 456 -29.15 -0.40 -21.05
C ALA A 456 -27.99 0.34 -21.74
N VAL A 457 -28.27 1.38 -22.54
CA VAL A 457 -27.24 2.19 -23.21
C VAL A 457 -26.28 2.83 -22.21
N GLN A 458 -26.82 3.45 -21.17
CA GLN A 458 -26.02 4.15 -20.15
C GLN A 458 -25.21 3.15 -19.30
N MET A 459 -25.84 2.06 -18.87
CA MET A 459 -25.18 1.02 -18.08
C MET A 459 -24.09 0.31 -18.87
N HIS A 460 -24.30 0.04 -20.16
CA HIS A 460 -23.29 -0.55 -21.03
C HIS A 460 -22.06 0.36 -21.17
N ALA A 461 -22.27 1.63 -21.51
CA ALA A 461 -21.19 2.60 -21.66
C ALA A 461 -20.40 2.82 -20.36
N MET A 462 -21.09 2.85 -19.21
CA MET A 462 -20.47 2.98 -17.89
C MET A 462 -19.71 1.72 -17.48
N ALA A 463 -20.30 0.54 -17.66
CA ALA A 463 -19.64 -0.73 -17.36
C ALA A 463 -18.36 -0.92 -18.18
N ARG A 464 -18.39 -0.55 -19.47
CA ARG A 464 -17.18 -0.54 -20.32
C ARG A 464 -16.07 0.34 -19.75
N ARG A 465 -16.38 1.58 -19.32
CA ARG A 465 -15.37 2.45 -18.70
C ARG A 465 -14.85 1.87 -17.39
N LEU A 466 -15.74 1.31 -16.57
CA LEU A 466 -15.39 0.77 -15.27
C LEU A 466 -14.58 -0.53 -15.33
N LEU A 467 -14.53 -1.23 -16.48
CA LEU A 467 -13.57 -2.31 -16.68
C LEU A 467 -12.11 -1.85 -16.56
N HIS A 468 -11.83 -0.57 -16.86
CA HIS A 468 -10.50 0.06 -16.69
C HIS A 468 -10.21 0.49 -15.25
N TYR A 469 -11.18 0.33 -14.34
CA TYR A 469 -11.03 0.71 -12.92
C TYR A 469 -11.13 -0.48 -11.97
N SER A 470 -12.06 -1.40 -12.26
CA SER A 470 -12.21 -2.66 -11.53
C SER A 470 -12.91 -3.66 -12.44
N PRO A 471 -12.16 -4.49 -13.19
CA PRO A 471 -12.71 -5.55 -14.04
C PRO A 471 -13.16 -6.76 -13.21
N GLU A 472 -14.11 -6.54 -12.31
CA GLU A 472 -14.65 -7.56 -11.42
C GLU A 472 -16.01 -8.08 -11.89
N PRO A 473 -16.46 -9.26 -11.41
CA PRO A 473 -17.73 -9.86 -11.87
C PRO A 473 -18.95 -8.94 -11.76
N ARG A 474 -19.01 -8.06 -10.76
CA ARG A 474 -20.15 -7.13 -10.57
C ARG A 474 -20.23 -6.07 -11.67
N VAL A 475 -19.12 -5.74 -12.33
CA VAL A 475 -19.08 -4.84 -13.48
C VAL A 475 -19.32 -5.62 -14.77
N ILE A 476 -18.63 -6.76 -14.93
CA ILE A 476 -18.70 -7.59 -16.14
C ILE A 476 -20.12 -8.13 -16.39
N THR A 477 -20.80 -8.60 -15.36
CA THR A 477 -22.18 -9.10 -15.49
C THR A 477 -23.16 -8.01 -15.91
N LYS A 478 -22.96 -6.76 -15.46
CA LYS A 478 -23.75 -5.59 -15.90
C LYS A 478 -23.46 -5.25 -17.35
N LEU A 479 -22.20 -5.37 -17.78
CA LEU A 479 -21.80 -5.20 -19.17
C LEU A 479 -22.47 -6.24 -20.08
N ILE A 480 -22.42 -7.53 -19.72
CA ILE A 480 -23.06 -8.61 -20.49
C ILE A 480 -24.58 -8.40 -20.55
N THR A 481 -25.22 -8.14 -19.41
CA THR A 481 -26.69 -7.96 -19.34
C THR A 481 -27.15 -6.78 -20.17
N SER A 482 -26.44 -5.65 -20.11
CA SER A 482 -26.77 -4.47 -20.93
C SER A 482 -26.50 -4.72 -22.42
N ALA A 483 -25.42 -5.42 -22.78
CA ALA A 483 -25.14 -5.81 -24.16
C ALA A 483 -26.23 -6.74 -24.75
N GLN A 484 -26.76 -7.68 -23.94
CA GLN A 484 -27.86 -8.54 -24.35
C GLN A 484 -29.13 -7.75 -24.69
N LEU A 485 -29.51 -6.78 -23.85
CA LEU A 485 -30.68 -5.93 -24.08
C LEU A 485 -30.50 -5.01 -25.30
N LEU A 486 -29.27 -4.64 -25.63
CA LEU A 486 -28.92 -3.84 -26.80
C LEU A 486 -28.74 -4.67 -28.09
N GLY A 487 -28.81 -6.00 -28.01
CA GLY A 487 -28.56 -6.88 -29.16
C GLY A 487 -27.10 -6.95 -29.62
N LEU A 488 -26.14 -6.54 -28.78
CA LEU A 488 -24.71 -6.53 -29.08
C LEU A 488 -24.08 -7.93 -28.90
N GLN A 489 -24.39 -8.84 -29.81
CA GLN A 489 -24.02 -10.26 -29.66
C GLN A 489 -22.51 -10.51 -29.59
N ALA A 490 -21.68 -9.73 -30.29
CA ALA A 490 -20.23 -9.84 -30.23
C ALA A 490 -19.70 -9.56 -28.81
N ASP A 491 -20.10 -8.44 -28.22
CA ASP A 491 -19.74 -8.05 -26.85
C ASP A 491 -20.21 -9.09 -25.82
N VAL A 492 -21.42 -9.63 -26.00
CA VAL A 492 -21.94 -10.69 -25.12
C VAL A 492 -21.05 -11.93 -25.17
N GLN A 493 -20.67 -12.39 -26.38
CA GLN A 493 -19.83 -13.57 -26.55
C GLN A 493 -18.44 -13.36 -25.95
N GLU A 494 -17.79 -12.24 -26.28
CA GLU A 494 -16.46 -11.90 -25.78
C GLU A 494 -16.44 -11.80 -24.25
N GLN A 495 -17.31 -10.98 -23.67
CA GLN A 495 -17.29 -10.75 -22.22
C GLN A 495 -17.73 -11.99 -21.43
N THR A 496 -18.60 -12.83 -21.99
CA THR A 496 -18.95 -14.12 -21.36
C THR A 496 -17.75 -15.07 -21.35
N GLN A 497 -16.99 -15.15 -22.45
CA GLN A 497 -15.78 -15.95 -22.52
C GLN A 497 -14.72 -15.47 -21.52
N LEU A 498 -14.51 -14.15 -21.43
CA LEU A 498 -13.58 -13.55 -20.48
C LEU A 498 -14.03 -13.79 -19.03
N LEU A 499 -15.32 -13.64 -18.72
CA LEU A 499 -15.87 -13.91 -17.39
C LEU A 499 -15.65 -15.37 -16.98
N GLU A 500 -15.90 -16.33 -17.87
CA GLU A 500 -15.71 -17.75 -17.59
C GLU A 500 -14.24 -18.10 -17.33
N ARG A 501 -13.32 -17.48 -18.06
CA ARG A 501 -11.88 -17.70 -17.89
C ARG A 501 -11.31 -16.99 -16.65
N ALA A 502 -11.70 -15.76 -16.41
CA ALA A 502 -11.18 -14.94 -15.31
C ALA A 502 -11.84 -15.28 -13.97
N TYR A 503 -13.14 -15.60 -13.97
CA TYR A 503 -13.94 -15.84 -12.78
C TYR A 503 -14.91 -17.02 -12.97
N PRO A 504 -14.41 -18.28 -13.02
CA PRO A 504 -15.23 -19.46 -13.33
C PRO A 504 -16.45 -19.62 -12.42
N ASP A 505 -16.29 -19.39 -11.12
CA ASP A 505 -17.38 -19.55 -10.16
C ASP A 505 -18.43 -18.44 -10.29
N ALA A 506 -18.00 -17.19 -10.48
CA ALA A 506 -18.93 -16.09 -10.73
C ALA A 506 -19.69 -16.26 -12.05
N SER A 507 -19.04 -16.83 -13.08
CA SER A 507 -19.66 -17.19 -14.35
C SER A 507 -20.78 -18.24 -14.17
N LYS A 508 -20.55 -19.27 -13.35
CA LYS A 508 -21.59 -20.27 -13.02
C LYS A 508 -22.78 -19.61 -12.34
N THR A 509 -22.54 -18.84 -11.28
CA THR A 509 -23.61 -18.13 -10.56
C THR A 509 -24.39 -17.18 -11.49
N PHE A 510 -23.70 -16.48 -12.39
CA PHE A 510 -24.37 -15.60 -13.35
C PHE A 510 -25.27 -16.35 -14.33
N ARG A 511 -24.82 -17.50 -14.87
CA ARG A 511 -25.63 -18.36 -15.75
C ARG A 511 -26.90 -18.86 -15.06
N GLU A 512 -26.78 -19.36 -13.83
CA GLU A 512 -27.91 -19.82 -13.03
C GLU A 512 -28.94 -18.69 -12.81
N GLN A 513 -28.47 -17.47 -12.54
CA GLN A 513 -29.36 -16.30 -12.40
C GLN A 513 -30.09 -15.96 -13.70
N GLN A 514 -29.42 -16.06 -14.86
CA GLN A 514 -30.06 -15.83 -16.15
C GLN A 514 -31.12 -16.88 -16.47
N GLU A 515 -30.85 -18.15 -16.16
CA GLU A 515 -31.81 -19.25 -16.36
C GLU A 515 -33.05 -19.09 -15.49
N GLN A 516 -32.89 -18.75 -14.21
CA GLN A 516 -34.01 -18.47 -13.31
C GLN A 516 -34.85 -17.28 -13.79
N GLN A 517 -34.22 -16.23 -14.34
CA GLN A 517 -34.96 -15.09 -14.91
C GLN A 517 -35.75 -15.49 -16.16
N LYS A 518 -35.16 -16.29 -17.05
CA LYS A 518 -35.86 -16.82 -18.25
C LYS A 518 -37.05 -17.71 -17.85
N GLN A 519 -36.89 -18.58 -16.86
CA GLN A 519 -37.97 -19.42 -16.35
C GLN A 519 -39.11 -18.59 -15.75
N LYS A 520 -38.80 -17.56 -14.96
CA LYS A 520 -39.80 -16.63 -14.41
C LYS A 520 -40.54 -15.86 -15.51
N ALA A 521 -39.84 -15.39 -16.53
CA ALA A 521 -40.46 -14.70 -17.66
C ALA A 521 -41.38 -15.63 -18.46
N SER A 522 -40.96 -16.88 -18.71
CA SER A 522 -41.78 -17.89 -19.38
C SER A 522 -43.04 -18.24 -18.57
N ALA A 523 -42.92 -18.40 -17.25
CA ALA A 523 -44.05 -18.68 -16.37
C ALA A 523 -45.05 -17.50 -16.31
N ALA A 524 -44.56 -16.26 -16.27
CA ALA A 524 -45.40 -15.07 -16.31
C ALA A 524 -46.15 -14.94 -17.65
N SER A 525 -45.49 -15.26 -18.77
CA SER A 525 -46.13 -15.30 -20.09
C SER A 525 -47.22 -16.37 -20.18
N GLN A 526 -46.99 -17.56 -19.63
CA GLN A 526 -47.99 -18.64 -19.58
C GLN A 526 -49.18 -18.32 -18.66
N ALA A 527 -48.93 -17.71 -17.49
CA ALA A 527 -49.99 -17.26 -16.60
C ALA A 527 -50.85 -16.15 -17.24
N GLY A 528 -50.22 -15.19 -17.93
CA GLY A 528 -50.91 -14.14 -18.67
C GLY A 528 -51.77 -14.67 -19.82
N SER A 529 -51.30 -15.68 -20.56
CA SER A 529 -52.11 -16.31 -21.62
C SER A 529 -53.28 -17.12 -21.07
N SER A 530 -53.13 -17.77 -19.90
CA SER A 530 -54.23 -18.49 -19.25
C SER A 530 -55.32 -17.56 -18.69
N ALA A 531 -54.95 -16.36 -18.22
CA ALA A 531 -55.92 -15.35 -17.76
C ALA A 531 -56.68 -14.69 -18.93
N SER A 532 -56.04 -14.54 -20.09
CA SER A 532 -56.66 -14.03 -21.32
C SER A 532 -57.65 -15.01 -21.97
N GLN A 533 -57.60 -16.31 -21.65
CA GLN A 533 -58.52 -17.33 -22.18
C GLN A 533 -59.74 -17.56 -21.26
N ALA A 534 -59.83 -16.89 -20.11
CA ALA A 534 -60.89 -17.09 -19.11
C ALA A 534 -62.00 -16.02 -19.14
N THR A 535 -62.18 -15.29 -20.24
CA THR A 535 -63.38 -14.45 -20.49
C THR A 535 -64.09 -14.89 -21.76
N PRO A 536 -65.18 -15.67 -21.67
CA PRO A 536 -66.10 -15.88 -22.78
C PRO A 536 -67.15 -14.77 -22.81
N GLU A 537 -67.35 -14.21 -24.00
CA GLU A 537 -68.51 -13.41 -24.38
C GLU A 537 -69.81 -14.23 -24.24
N GLY A 538 -70.86 -13.56 -23.74
CA GLY A 538 -72.26 -13.93 -23.91
C GLY A 538 -73.13 -12.93 -23.15
N SER A 539 -74.12 -12.24 -23.70
CA SER A 539 -74.79 -12.29 -25.00
C SER A 539 -75.59 -10.99 -25.15
N GLY A 540 -75.72 -10.48 -26.38
CA GLY A 540 -76.59 -9.34 -26.68
C GLY A 540 -78.09 -9.67 -26.68
N VAL A 541 -78.87 -8.66 -26.23
CA VAL A 541 -80.08 -8.07 -26.87
C VAL A 541 -81.28 -8.97 -27.25
N ALA A 542 -82.47 -8.71 -26.67
CA ALA A 542 -83.69 -8.20 -27.35
C ALA A 542 -85.02 -8.49 -26.59
N GLY A 543 -85.90 -7.47 -26.52
CA GLY A 543 -87.32 -7.61 -26.91
C GLY A 543 -88.40 -8.00 -25.88
N SER A 544 -89.41 -7.12 -25.79
CA SER A 544 -90.76 -7.20 -25.15
C SER A 544 -90.87 -7.30 -23.63
#